data_AF-A0A6G1ENR7-F1
#
_entry.id   AF-A0A6G1ENR7-F1
#
_cell.length_a   1.000
_cell.length_b   1.000
_cell.length_c   1.000
_cell.angle_alpha   90.00
_cell.angle_beta   90.00
_cell.angle_gamma   90.00
#
_symmetry.space_group_name_H-M   'P 1'
#
loop_
_entity.id
_entity.type
_entity.pdbx_description
1 polymer ?
#
loop_
_entity_poly.entity_id
_entity_poly.type
_entity_poly.pdbx_seq_one_letter_code
_entity_poly.pdbx_strand_id
1 'polypeptide(L)'
;MSAVNITNVAVLDNPTAFLNPFQFEISYECLIPLDDDLEWKLIYVGSAEDENYDQQLESVLVGPVNVGTYRFVLQADPPDPSKIREEDIIGVTVLLLTCSYMGQEFMRVGYYVNNDYDDEQLREEPPAKLLIDRVQRNILADKPRVTKFPINFHPEPSTSAEQQQQEPQTASPENHVGGEGSKPSADQ
;
A
#
# COMPACT_ATOMS: atom_id res chain seq x y z
N MET A 1 11.78 15.35 -0.10
CA MET A 1 11.99 14.83 -1.46
C MET A 1 11.65 13.35 -1.44
N SER A 2 11.20 12.74 -2.55
CA SER A 2 10.98 11.29 -2.59
C SER A 2 12.33 10.58 -2.58
N ALA A 3 12.50 9.51 -1.78
CA ALA A 3 13.73 8.73 -1.78
C ALA A 3 13.84 7.81 -3.01
N VAL A 4 12.71 7.50 -3.66
CA VAL A 4 12.63 6.62 -4.84
C VAL A 4 11.94 7.35 -5.99
N ASN A 5 12.44 7.15 -7.20
CA ASN A 5 11.86 7.65 -8.44
C ASN A 5 11.79 6.54 -9.50
N ILE A 6 10.60 6.18 -9.97
CA ILE A 6 10.47 5.36 -11.18
C ILE A 6 11.07 6.10 -12.37
N THR A 7 11.88 5.38 -13.16
CA THR A 7 12.44 5.85 -14.41
C THR A 7 11.72 5.26 -15.62
N ASN A 8 11.25 4.01 -15.53
CA ASN A 8 10.43 3.36 -16.56
C ASN A 8 9.55 2.24 -15.96
N VAL A 9 8.39 1.99 -16.57
CA VAL A 9 7.59 0.78 -16.34
C VAL A 9 7.12 0.28 -17.70
N ALA A 10 7.77 -0.76 -18.21
CA ALA A 10 7.41 -1.37 -19.48
C ALA A 10 6.43 -2.52 -19.27
N VAL A 11 5.28 -2.44 -19.94
CA VAL A 11 4.30 -3.53 -19.99
C VAL A 11 4.78 -4.55 -21.02
N LEU A 12 4.95 -5.80 -20.60
CA LEU A 12 5.35 -6.91 -21.45
C LEU A 12 4.11 -7.77 -21.79
N ASP A 13 4.21 -8.56 -22.87
CA ASP A 13 3.12 -9.41 -23.39
C ASP A 13 1.76 -8.70 -23.47
N ASN A 14 1.67 -7.67 -24.33
CA ASN A 14 0.47 -6.85 -24.45
C ASN A 14 0.23 -6.39 -25.90
N PRO A 15 -1.00 -6.53 -26.44
CA PRO A 15 -2.19 -7.17 -25.84
C PRO A 15 -2.07 -8.70 -25.80
N THR A 16 -2.73 -9.34 -24.82
CA THR A 16 -2.62 -10.79 -24.56
C THR A 16 -3.96 -11.36 -24.06
N ALA A 17 -4.09 -12.68 -23.87
CA ALA A 17 -5.34 -13.26 -23.35
C ALA A 17 -5.64 -12.80 -21.92
N PHE A 18 -6.92 -12.68 -21.55
CA PHE A 18 -7.33 -12.25 -20.20
C PHE A 18 -6.72 -13.11 -19.10
N LEU A 19 -6.64 -14.43 -19.32
CA LEU A 19 -6.09 -15.41 -18.39
C LEU A 19 -4.56 -15.56 -18.48
N ASN A 20 -3.86 -14.75 -19.29
CA ASN A 20 -2.41 -14.73 -19.28
C ASN A 20 -1.88 -13.86 -18.12
N PRO A 21 -0.75 -14.26 -17.47
CA PRO A 21 -0.10 -13.47 -16.44
C PRO A 21 0.22 -12.04 -16.88
N PHE A 22 0.19 -11.10 -15.93
CA PHE A 22 0.74 -9.78 -16.11
C PHE A 22 2.26 -9.82 -16.00
N GLN A 23 2.95 -9.02 -16.80
CA GLN A 23 4.41 -8.89 -16.78
C GLN A 23 4.82 -7.43 -16.93
N PHE A 24 5.56 -6.91 -15.94
CA PHE A 24 6.02 -5.53 -15.89
C PHE A 24 7.54 -5.47 -15.65
N GLU A 25 8.31 -4.91 -16.58
CA GLU A 25 9.70 -4.54 -16.30
C GLU A 25 9.72 -3.15 -15.63
N ILE A 26 9.98 -3.13 -14.33
CA ILE A 26 10.01 -1.92 -13.50
C ILE A 26 11.46 -1.46 -13.36
N SER A 27 11.73 -0.21 -13.72
CA SER A 27 13.02 0.46 -13.52
C SER A 27 12.86 1.67 -12.61
N TYR A 28 13.70 1.77 -11.59
CA TYR A 28 13.66 2.87 -10.62
C TYR A 28 15.05 3.28 -10.16
N GLU A 29 15.14 4.48 -9.60
CA GLU A 29 16.32 5.05 -8.97
C GLU A 29 16.03 5.27 -7.49
N CYS A 30 16.94 4.80 -6.63
CA CYS A 30 16.97 5.09 -5.21
C CYS A 30 18.01 6.17 -4.95
N LEU A 31 17.59 7.29 -4.36
CA LEU A 31 18.37 8.52 -4.18
C LEU A 31 18.99 8.64 -2.78
N ILE A 32 18.43 7.91 -1.80
CA ILE A 32 18.80 7.92 -0.38
C ILE A 32 18.63 6.48 0.12
N PRO A 33 19.59 5.90 0.88
CA PRO A 33 19.45 4.51 1.33
C PRO A 33 18.20 4.33 2.20
N LEU A 34 17.56 3.18 2.05
CA LEU A 34 16.37 2.76 2.79
C LEU A 34 16.70 1.51 3.60
N ASP A 35 16.44 1.58 4.90
CA ASP A 35 16.76 0.52 5.87
C ASP A 35 15.75 -0.63 5.83
N ASP A 36 14.50 -0.35 5.43
CA ASP A 36 13.41 -1.31 5.26
C ASP A 36 13.12 -1.61 3.77
N ASP A 37 12.25 -2.59 3.53
CA ASP A 37 11.84 -3.01 2.20
C ASP A 37 10.86 -2.03 1.53
N LEU A 38 10.99 -1.88 0.21
CA LEU A 38 9.94 -1.37 -0.66
C LEU A 38 8.94 -2.48 -0.95
N GLU A 39 7.65 -2.24 -0.67
CA GLU A 39 6.57 -3.15 -1.02
C GLU A 39 5.94 -2.73 -2.35
N TRP A 40 6.04 -3.57 -3.36
CA TRP A 40 5.46 -3.37 -4.70
C TRP A 40 4.24 -4.26 -4.86
N LYS A 41 3.08 -3.67 -5.15
CA LYS A 41 1.83 -4.43 -5.36
C LYS A 41 1.26 -4.20 -6.75
N LEU A 42 0.75 -5.27 -7.34
CA LEU A 42 -0.10 -5.21 -8.52
C LEU A 42 -1.54 -5.49 -8.10
N ILE A 43 -2.45 -4.55 -8.37
CA ILE A 43 -3.86 -4.62 -7.99
C ILE A 43 -4.71 -4.43 -9.24
N TYR A 44 -5.67 -5.32 -9.45
CA TYR A 44 -6.67 -5.23 -10.52
C TYR A 44 -7.99 -4.73 -9.95
N VAL A 45 -8.53 -3.65 -10.54
CA VAL A 45 -9.82 -3.11 -10.12
C VAL A 45 -10.94 -3.99 -10.66
N GLY A 46 -11.66 -4.66 -9.76
CA GLY A 46 -12.70 -5.63 -10.13
C GLY A 46 -14.07 -5.02 -10.41
N SER A 47 -14.32 -3.79 -9.93
CA SER A 47 -15.49 -3.00 -10.28
C SER A 47 -15.18 -1.51 -10.10
N ALA A 48 -15.67 -0.65 -11.00
CA ALA A 48 -15.46 0.79 -10.89
C ALA A 48 -16.25 1.44 -9.73
N GLU A 49 -17.22 0.72 -9.17
CA GLU A 49 -18.14 1.22 -8.12
C GLU A 49 -17.83 0.67 -6.72
N ASP A 50 -17.03 -0.38 -6.60
CA ASP A 50 -16.91 -1.17 -5.38
C ASP A 50 -15.51 -1.81 -5.22
N GLU A 51 -14.67 -1.16 -4.39
CA GLU A 51 -13.30 -1.58 -4.09
C GLU A 51 -13.23 -2.98 -3.42
N ASN A 52 -14.33 -3.56 -2.93
CA ASN A 52 -14.33 -4.93 -2.40
C ASN A 52 -14.10 -6.01 -3.48
N TYR A 53 -14.21 -5.63 -4.76
CA TYR A 53 -13.90 -6.48 -5.90
C TYR A 53 -12.43 -6.36 -6.35
N ASP A 54 -11.65 -5.45 -5.76
CA ASP A 54 -10.23 -5.27 -6.11
C ASP A 54 -9.40 -6.49 -5.70
N GLN A 55 -8.59 -6.97 -6.63
CA GLN A 55 -7.76 -8.16 -6.45
C GLN A 55 -6.29 -7.76 -6.42
N GLN A 56 -5.65 -7.91 -5.25
CA GLN A 56 -4.19 -7.87 -5.16
C GLN A 56 -3.64 -9.15 -5.83
N LEU A 57 -3.08 -9.00 -7.03
CA LEU A 57 -2.56 -10.09 -7.84
C LEU A 57 -1.18 -10.54 -7.38
N GLU A 58 -0.35 -9.60 -6.90
CA GLU A 58 1.00 -9.87 -6.42
C GLU A 58 1.45 -8.79 -5.41
N SER A 59 2.34 -9.17 -4.49
CA SER A 59 3.00 -8.27 -3.53
C SER A 59 4.45 -8.73 -3.29
N VAL A 60 5.42 -7.97 -3.82
CA VAL A 60 6.85 -8.26 -3.72
C VAL A 60 7.56 -7.24 -2.84
N LEU A 61 8.37 -7.73 -1.90
CA LEU A 61 9.27 -6.92 -1.09
C LEU A 61 10.65 -6.82 -1.75
N VAL A 62 11.21 -5.62 -1.79
CA VAL A 62 12.54 -5.33 -2.33
C VAL A 62 13.31 -4.44 -1.35
N GLY A 63 14.25 -5.03 -0.62
CA GLY A 63 15.16 -4.28 0.23
C GLY A 63 16.17 -5.15 1.01
N PRO A 64 16.96 -4.53 1.92
CA PRO A 64 17.12 -3.09 2.06
C PRO A 64 17.71 -2.45 0.79
N VAL A 65 17.35 -1.20 0.49
CA VAL A 65 17.66 -0.56 -0.81
C VAL A 65 18.76 0.49 -0.66
N ASN A 66 19.86 0.30 -1.37
CA ASN A 66 20.97 1.27 -1.41
C ASN A 66 20.76 2.31 -2.51
N VAL A 67 21.55 3.39 -2.48
CA VAL A 67 21.55 4.39 -3.57
C VAL A 67 21.99 3.74 -4.89
N GLY A 68 21.22 3.91 -5.95
CA GLY A 68 21.53 3.35 -7.28
C GLY A 68 20.31 3.17 -8.18
N THR A 69 20.54 2.69 -9.40
CA THR A 69 19.49 2.32 -10.37
C THR A 69 19.21 0.83 -10.31
N TYR A 70 17.93 0.48 -10.23
CA TYR A 70 17.44 -0.89 -10.10
C TYR A 70 16.48 -1.21 -11.24
N ARG A 71 16.42 -2.50 -11.58
CA ARG A 71 15.46 -3.03 -12.56
C ARG A 71 15.11 -4.47 -12.24
N PHE A 72 13.82 -4.80 -12.26
CA PHE A 72 13.31 -6.16 -12.07
C PHE A 72 12.06 -6.39 -12.91
N VAL A 73 11.67 -7.66 -13.08
CA VAL A 73 10.39 -8.03 -13.69
C VAL A 73 9.45 -8.45 -12.57
N LEU A 74 8.31 -7.77 -12.46
CA LEU A 74 7.17 -8.19 -11.66
C LEU A 74 6.24 -9.01 -12.57
N GLN A 75 6.01 -10.27 -12.21
CA GLN A 75 5.02 -11.13 -12.86
C GLN A 75 3.92 -11.46 -11.86
N ALA A 76 2.67 -11.46 -12.30
CA ALA A 76 1.52 -11.77 -11.47
C ALA A 76 0.50 -12.62 -12.25
N ASP A 77 -0.18 -13.54 -11.58
CA ASP A 77 -1.28 -14.30 -12.16
C ASP A 77 -2.46 -13.37 -12.54
N PRO A 78 -3.33 -13.76 -13.50
CA PRO A 78 -4.53 -12.99 -13.82
C PRO A 78 -5.49 -12.87 -12.62
N PRO A 79 -6.40 -11.87 -12.58
CA PRO A 79 -7.47 -11.85 -11.59
C PRO A 79 -8.37 -13.08 -11.74
N ASP A 80 -8.93 -13.52 -10.62
CA ASP A 80 -9.93 -14.56 -10.56
C ASP A 80 -11.25 -14.04 -11.16
N PRO A 81 -11.73 -14.57 -12.30
CA PRO A 81 -12.97 -14.08 -12.93
C PRO A 81 -14.20 -14.28 -12.05
N SER A 82 -14.19 -15.25 -11.13
CA SER A 82 -15.32 -15.51 -10.22
C SER A 82 -15.48 -14.45 -9.12
N LYS A 83 -14.50 -13.55 -8.97
CA LYS A 83 -14.49 -12.40 -8.05
C LYS A 83 -14.63 -11.06 -8.77
N ILE A 84 -15.03 -11.08 -10.05
CA ILE A 84 -15.39 -9.89 -10.85
C ILE A 84 -16.88 -10.03 -11.16
N ARG A 85 -17.63 -8.92 -11.26
CA ARG A 85 -19.01 -8.98 -11.76
C ARG A 85 -18.97 -9.34 -13.26
N GLU A 86 -19.90 -10.17 -13.75
CA GLU A 86 -19.84 -10.66 -15.15
C GLU A 86 -19.92 -9.49 -16.15
N GLU A 87 -20.68 -8.45 -15.79
CA GLU A 87 -20.80 -7.17 -16.50
C GLU A 87 -19.53 -6.30 -16.49
N ASP A 88 -18.63 -6.45 -15.50
CA ASP A 88 -17.40 -5.66 -15.35
C ASP A 88 -16.17 -6.36 -16.00
N ILE A 89 -16.31 -7.59 -16.51
CA ILE A 89 -15.20 -8.31 -17.16
C ILE A 89 -14.91 -7.75 -18.55
N ILE A 90 -15.93 -7.40 -19.34
CA ILE A 90 -15.79 -6.80 -20.67
C ILE A 90 -15.86 -5.27 -20.56
N GLY A 91 -15.02 -4.56 -21.31
CA GLY A 91 -14.94 -3.12 -21.31
C GLY A 91 -13.67 -2.59 -20.62
N VAL A 92 -13.76 -1.39 -20.06
CA VAL A 92 -12.59 -0.68 -19.52
C VAL A 92 -12.57 -0.73 -17.99
N THR A 93 -11.49 -1.27 -17.43
CA THR A 93 -11.15 -1.17 -16.01
C THR A 93 -9.75 -0.56 -15.81
N VAL A 94 -9.23 -0.62 -14.58
CA VAL A 94 -7.95 -0.07 -14.16
C VAL A 94 -7.07 -1.15 -13.52
N LEU A 95 -5.77 -1.10 -13.81
CA LEU A 95 -4.74 -1.86 -13.10
C LEU A 95 -3.81 -0.86 -12.39
N LEU A 96 -3.51 -1.11 -11.13
CA LEU A 96 -2.70 -0.27 -10.27
C LEU A 96 -1.40 -0.99 -9.89
N LEU A 97 -0.26 -0.40 -10.24
CA LEU A 97 1.03 -0.73 -9.64
C LEU A 97 1.30 0.28 -8.52
N THR A 98 1.33 -0.16 -7.26
CA THR A 98 1.67 0.71 -6.11
C THR A 98 3.05 0.38 -5.57
N CYS A 99 3.68 1.38 -4.94
CA CYS A 99 4.89 1.20 -4.16
C CYS A 99 4.76 1.90 -2.81
N SER A 100 5.03 1.14 -1.76
CA SER A 100 4.94 1.54 -0.36
C SER A 100 6.28 1.38 0.34
N TYR A 101 6.51 2.20 1.36
CA TYR A 101 7.65 2.08 2.27
C TYR A 101 7.14 2.21 3.70
N MET A 102 7.56 1.31 4.61
CA MET A 102 7.04 1.22 5.98
C MET A 102 5.49 1.22 6.03
N GLY A 103 4.83 0.52 5.10
CA GLY A 103 3.37 0.44 4.98
C GLY A 103 2.67 1.71 4.48
N GLN A 104 3.40 2.77 4.14
CA GLN A 104 2.86 4.00 3.55
C GLN A 104 3.07 4.01 2.04
N GLU A 105 1.98 4.04 1.27
CA GLU A 105 2.04 4.21 -0.18
C GLU A 105 2.55 5.61 -0.53
N PHE A 106 3.62 5.69 -1.33
CA PHE A 106 4.17 6.98 -1.78
C PHE A 106 4.02 7.20 -3.29
N MET A 107 3.65 6.16 -4.04
CA MET A 107 3.49 6.25 -5.49
C MET A 107 2.57 5.14 -6.02
N ARG A 108 1.77 5.53 -7.03
CA ARG A 108 0.82 4.69 -7.74
C ARG A 108 0.91 4.97 -9.23
N VAL A 109 1.00 3.92 -10.05
CA VAL A 109 0.92 3.98 -11.51
C VAL A 109 -0.32 3.23 -11.94
N GLY A 110 -1.35 3.96 -12.37
CA GLY A 110 -2.58 3.40 -12.90
C GLY A 110 -2.54 3.27 -14.43
N TYR A 111 -2.94 2.12 -14.95
CA TYR A 111 -3.16 1.87 -16.37
C TYR A 111 -4.63 1.61 -16.63
N TYR A 112 -5.17 2.16 -17.71
CA TYR A 112 -6.44 1.66 -18.25
C TYR A 112 -6.21 0.30 -18.90
N VAL A 113 -7.14 -0.61 -18.68
CA VAL A 113 -7.15 -1.95 -19.26
C VAL A 113 -8.47 -2.11 -20.01
N ASN A 114 -8.39 -2.37 -21.31
CA ASN A 114 -9.56 -2.71 -22.13
C ASN A 114 -9.60 -4.22 -22.34
N ASN A 115 -10.62 -4.87 -21.82
CA ASN A 115 -10.93 -6.27 -22.04
C ASN A 115 -12.01 -6.35 -23.12
N ASP A 116 -11.78 -7.11 -24.18
CA ASP A 116 -12.72 -7.24 -25.28
C ASP A 116 -12.59 -8.61 -25.94
N TYR A 117 -13.55 -9.03 -26.75
CA TYR A 117 -13.42 -10.31 -27.45
C TYR A 117 -12.35 -10.27 -28.54
N ASP A 118 -11.60 -11.36 -28.70
CA ASP A 118 -10.57 -11.47 -29.74
C ASP A 118 -11.16 -11.39 -31.16
N ASP A 119 -12.34 -11.98 -31.36
CA ASP A 119 -13.10 -12.01 -32.60
C ASP A 119 -14.04 -10.81 -32.78
N GLU A 120 -14.12 -10.27 -34.00
CA GLU A 120 -14.96 -9.12 -34.33
C GLU A 120 -16.47 -9.44 -34.28
N GLN A 121 -16.88 -10.66 -34.64
CA GLN A 121 -18.29 -11.07 -34.57
C GLN A 121 -18.77 -11.17 -33.11
N LEU A 122 -17.90 -11.61 -32.21
CA LEU A 122 -18.19 -11.64 -30.76
C LEU A 122 -18.24 -10.23 -30.14
N ARG A 123 -17.66 -9.22 -30.79
CA ARG A 123 -17.75 -7.82 -30.38
C ARG A 123 -19.03 -7.15 -30.87
N GLU A 124 -19.44 -7.42 -32.11
CA GLU A 124 -20.69 -6.89 -32.67
C GLU A 124 -21.94 -7.58 -32.10
N GLU A 125 -21.89 -8.91 -31.92
CA GLU A 125 -22.96 -9.74 -31.36
C GLU A 125 -22.47 -10.52 -30.13
N PRO A 126 -22.31 -9.86 -28.96
CA PRO A 126 -21.79 -10.51 -27.76
C PRO A 126 -22.70 -11.66 -27.28
N PRO A 127 -22.13 -12.83 -26.94
CA PRO A 127 -22.90 -13.99 -26.52
C PRO A 127 -23.59 -13.74 -25.17
N ALA A 128 -24.76 -14.34 -24.97
CA ALA A 128 -25.56 -14.23 -23.74
C ALA A 128 -24.92 -14.90 -22.49
N LYS A 129 -23.72 -15.45 -22.62
CA LYS A 129 -22.85 -15.95 -21.55
C LYS A 129 -21.43 -15.54 -21.87
N LEU A 130 -20.70 -15.04 -20.89
CA LEU A 130 -19.30 -14.68 -21.05
C LEU A 130 -18.44 -15.88 -21.51
N LEU A 131 -17.64 -15.67 -22.56
CA LEU A 131 -16.67 -16.64 -23.05
C LEU A 131 -15.24 -16.21 -22.65
N ILE A 132 -14.87 -16.45 -21.39
CA ILE A 132 -13.61 -15.94 -20.79
C ILE A 132 -12.35 -16.30 -21.61
N ASP A 133 -12.31 -17.49 -22.20
CA ASP A 133 -11.19 -17.98 -23.03
C ASP A 133 -11.04 -17.22 -24.37
N ARG A 134 -12.02 -16.39 -24.74
CA ARG A 134 -12.05 -15.54 -25.94
C ARG A 134 -11.82 -14.06 -25.61
N VAL A 135 -11.62 -13.71 -24.33
CA VAL A 135 -11.37 -12.33 -23.92
C VAL A 135 -9.88 -12.00 -24.06
N GLN A 136 -9.57 -10.97 -24.81
CA GLN A 136 -8.25 -10.37 -24.92
C GLN A 136 -8.19 -9.11 -24.03
N ARG A 137 -7.07 -8.97 -23.32
CA ARG A 137 -6.72 -7.83 -22.48
C ARG A 137 -5.72 -6.93 -23.21
N ASN A 138 -6.01 -5.63 -23.28
CA ASN A 138 -5.12 -4.59 -23.78
C ASN A 138 -4.90 -3.50 -22.73
N ILE A 139 -3.69 -3.43 -22.19
CA ILE A 139 -3.23 -2.42 -21.23
C ILE A 139 -2.76 -1.20 -22.01
N LEU A 140 -3.31 -0.01 -21.72
CA LEU A 140 -2.97 1.24 -22.39
C LEU A 140 -1.64 1.82 -21.86
N ALA A 141 -0.54 1.13 -22.19
CA ALA A 141 0.81 1.37 -21.67
C ALA A 141 1.34 2.80 -21.91
N ASP A 142 0.95 3.44 -23.02
CA ASP A 142 1.43 4.78 -23.42
C ASP A 142 0.87 5.94 -22.58
N LYS A 143 -0.19 5.71 -21.80
CA LYS A 143 -0.90 6.76 -21.04
C LYS A 143 -1.07 6.42 -19.55
N PRO A 144 0.01 6.11 -18.82
CA PRO A 144 -0.06 5.81 -17.40
C PRO A 144 -0.49 7.05 -16.60
N ARG A 145 -1.26 6.83 -15.53
CA ARG A 145 -1.61 7.84 -14.54
C ARG A 145 -0.70 7.67 -13.32
N VAL A 146 0.31 8.52 -13.21
CA VAL A 146 1.25 8.50 -12.08
C VAL A 146 0.77 9.47 -11.01
N THR A 147 0.46 8.96 -9.83
CA THR A 147 0.17 9.72 -8.62
C THR A 147 1.31 9.52 -7.62
N LYS A 148 1.73 10.58 -6.94
CA LYS A 148 2.75 10.54 -5.89
C LYS A 148 2.19 11.12 -4.60
N PHE A 149 2.41 10.44 -3.48
CA PHE A 149 1.95 10.83 -2.16
C PHE A 149 3.18 11.19 -1.29
N PRO A 150 3.15 12.30 -0.54
CA PRO A 150 4.24 12.65 0.34
C PRO A 150 4.23 11.77 1.60
N ILE A 151 5.33 11.05 1.84
CA ILE A 151 5.56 10.26 3.06
C ILE A 151 6.88 10.69 3.72
N ASN A 152 7.11 10.27 4.96
CA ASN A 152 8.43 10.37 5.58
C ASN A 152 9.22 9.07 5.42
N PHE A 153 10.34 9.12 4.70
CA PHE A 153 11.26 7.99 4.50
C PHE A 153 12.26 7.80 5.66
N HIS A 154 12.43 8.81 6.51
CA HIS A 154 13.24 8.75 7.73
C HIS A 154 12.43 9.30 8.90
N PRO A 155 11.50 8.52 9.48
CA PRO A 155 10.92 8.88 10.75
C PRO A 155 12.02 9.01 11.80
N GLU A 156 12.20 10.22 12.35
CA GLU A 156 12.94 10.41 13.60
C GLU A 156 12.36 9.43 14.64
N PRO A 157 13.18 8.65 15.35
CA PRO A 157 12.68 7.75 16.38
C PRO A 157 11.98 8.59 17.44
N SER A 158 10.67 8.36 17.61
CA SER A 158 9.83 9.19 18.47
C SER A 158 10.23 9.05 19.94
N THR A 159 11.05 9.99 20.41
CA THR A 159 11.38 10.17 21.83
C THR A 159 10.17 10.73 22.57
N SER A 160 9.20 9.86 22.89
CA SER A 160 7.97 10.27 23.55
C SER A 160 7.44 9.19 24.51
N ALA A 161 8.12 8.98 25.64
CA ALA A 161 7.53 8.32 26.82
C ALA A 161 8.31 8.53 28.14
N GLU A 162 8.90 9.70 28.45
CA GLU A 162 9.52 9.88 29.79
C GLU A 162 9.64 11.35 30.27
N GLN A 163 8.51 12.09 30.33
CA GLN A 163 8.45 13.35 31.10
C GLN A 163 7.02 13.77 31.47
N GLN A 164 6.52 13.25 32.60
CA GLN A 164 5.79 13.98 33.67
C GLN A 164 5.03 13.02 34.59
N GLN A 165 5.77 12.30 35.44
CA GLN A 165 5.31 12.04 36.81
C GLN A 165 6.16 12.91 37.74
N GLN A 166 5.62 14.07 38.13
CA GLN A 166 6.10 14.75 39.32
C GLN A 166 5.40 14.13 40.53
N GLU A 167 6.07 13.19 41.18
CA GLU A 167 5.74 12.83 42.56
C GLU A 167 6.14 13.98 43.50
N PRO A 168 5.23 14.52 44.32
CA PRO A 168 5.62 15.35 45.45
C PRO A 168 6.19 14.43 46.55
N GLN A 169 7.50 14.45 46.73
CA GLN A 169 8.16 13.64 47.76
C GLN A 169 7.70 14.04 49.18
N THR A 170 7.48 13.02 50.00
CA THR A 170 7.11 13.12 51.41
C THR A 170 8.21 13.76 52.25
N ALA A 171 7.82 14.65 53.17
CA ALA A 171 8.68 15.14 54.25
C ALA A 171 7.97 14.97 55.60
N SER A 172 8.31 13.89 56.31
CA SER A 172 7.94 13.66 57.71
C SER A 172 9.15 13.88 58.62
N PRO A 173 9.02 14.60 59.74
CA PRO A 173 9.97 14.52 60.86
C PRO A 173 9.37 13.74 62.05
N GLU A 174 10.13 12.80 62.61
CA GLU A 174 9.72 12.03 63.81
C GLU A 174 10.16 12.69 65.14
N ASN A 175 9.22 12.69 66.09
CA ASN A 175 9.33 12.56 67.56
C ASN A 175 10.68 12.76 68.31
N HIS A 176 10.67 13.64 69.32
CA HIS A 176 11.20 13.40 70.69
C HIS A 176 10.47 14.36 71.68
N VAL A 177 9.66 13.91 72.66
CA VAL A 177 9.94 13.28 73.98
C VAL A 177 10.07 14.28 75.15
N GLY A 178 9.28 14.06 76.21
CA GLY A 178 9.26 14.80 77.50
C GLY A 178 8.16 15.88 77.59
N GLY A 179 7.45 16.10 78.69
CA GLY A 179 7.46 15.49 80.04
C GLY A 179 6.70 16.42 81.01
N GLU A 180 6.08 15.89 82.08
CA GLU A 180 5.29 16.63 83.10
C GLU A 180 3.97 17.27 82.57
N GLY A 181 2.85 17.37 83.31
CA GLY A 181 2.52 16.85 84.64
C GLY A 181 1.76 17.87 85.50
N SER A 182 0.41 17.92 85.46
CA SER A 182 -0.49 18.32 86.59
C SER A 182 -1.98 18.47 86.20
N LYS A 183 -2.87 17.87 87.01
CA LYS A 183 -4.24 18.37 87.33
C LYS A 183 -4.13 19.31 88.55
N PRO A 184 -5.15 20.12 88.97
CA PRO A 184 -6.59 20.10 88.68
C PRO A 184 -7.06 21.46 88.05
N SER A 185 -8.27 22.05 88.17
CA SER A 185 -9.45 21.78 89.02
C SER A 185 -10.79 22.37 88.51
N ALA A 186 -11.86 21.80 89.08
CA ALA A 186 -13.20 22.28 89.47
C ALA A 186 -13.78 23.67 89.09
N ASP A 187 -15.10 23.64 88.88
CA ASP A 187 -16.17 24.66 88.96
C ASP A 187 -15.84 26.16 89.07
N GLN A 188 -16.39 26.93 88.12
CA GLN A 188 -17.45 27.92 88.40
C GLN A 188 -18.33 28.18 87.17
#